data_AF-A0A0B1RDG8-F1
#
_entry.id   AF-A0A0B1RDG8-F1
#
_cell.length_a   1.000
_cell.length_b   1.000
_cell.length_c   1.000
_cell.angle_alpha   90.00
_cell.angle_beta   90.00
_cell.angle_gamma   90.00
#
_symmetry.space_group_name_H-M   'P 1'
#
loop_
_entity.id
_entity.type
_entity.pdbx_description
1 polymer ?
#
loop_
_entity_poly.entity_id
_entity_poly.type
_entity_poly.pdbx_seq_one_letter_code
_entity_poly.pdbx_strand_id
1 'polypeptide(L)'
;MSLPDFQGKDSDIRALTVRTGAILRTLRDSLQQLGLDKTIAEVAGSIPDARDRLGYVVKLTRGAADGVLNSVEMAQPVQTQLAEDAEKLTLRWNAWAVSAQDDNSSRELAAATQTWLANIPDVTNDTRQQLHAIMMAQGFQDLTGQIVQRMVSVLNDVEQQLIQVLRDNSPGHASTGNSSSATSPTVTDKASSQNDVDDLLASLGL
;
A
#
# COMPACT_ATOMS: atom_id res chain seq x y z
N MET A 1 -25.52 -8.04 -67.19
CA MET A 1 -25.10 -8.46 -65.85
C MET A 1 -23.66 -7.98 -65.67
N SER A 2 -23.49 -6.72 -65.25
CA SER A 2 -22.17 -6.11 -65.11
C SER A 2 -21.54 -6.56 -63.79
N LEU A 3 -20.27 -6.95 -63.85
CA LEU A 3 -19.50 -7.38 -62.68
C LEU A 3 -19.44 -6.24 -61.64
N PRO A 4 -19.40 -6.54 -60.34
CA PRO A 4 -19.27 -5.53 -59.31
C PRO A 4 -17.89 -4.86 -59.44
N ASP A 5 -17.88 -3.54 -59.42
CA ASP A 5 -16.68 -2.72 -59.52
C ASP A 5 -15.89 -2.78 -58.20
N PHE A 6 -15.03 -3.79 -58.09
CA PHE A 6 -14.16 -3.99 -56.92
C PHE A 6 -12.93 -3.08 -56.93
N GLN A 7 -12.62 -2.39 -58.04
CA GLN A 7 -11.43 -1.54 -58.15
C GLN A 7 -11.57 -0.17 -57.46
N GLY A 8 -12.77 0.41 -57.44
CA GLY A 8 -13.02 1.69 -56.78
C GLY A 8 -12.99 1.62 -55.24
N LYS A 9 -13.33 0.46 -54.67
CA LYS A 9 -13.34 0.29 -53.20
C LYS A 9 -11.93 0.11 -52.63
N ASP A 10 -11.04 -0.55 -53.38
CA ASP A 10 -9.63 -0.69 -53.02
C ASP A 10 -8.84 0.62 -53.17
N SER A 11 -9.21 1.47 -54.13
CA SER A 11 -8.59 2.79 -54.28
C SER A 11 -9.00 3.75 -53.16
N ASP A 12 -10.27 3.73 -52.73
CA ASP A 12 -10.78 4.51 -51.60
C ASP A 12 -10.17 4.07 -50.26
N ILE A 13 -10.04 2.75 -50.02
CA ILE A 13 -9.39 2.23 -48.80
C ILE A 13 -7.91 2.63 -48.79
N ARG A 14 -7.22 2.57 -49.93
CA ARG A 14 -5.83 3.06 -50.04
C ARG A 14 -5.73 4.56 -49.80
N ALA A 15 -6.63 5.35 -50.38
CA ALA A 15 -6.66 6.80 -50.17
C ALA A 15 -6.94 7.16 -48.71
N LEU A 16 -7.87 6.48 -48.04
CA LEU A 16 -8.14 6.64 -46.61
C LEU A 16 -6.90 6.26 -45.78
N THR A 17 -6.26 5.13 -46.09
CA THR A 17 -5.07 4.66 -45.36
C THR A 17 -3.90 5.63 -45.51
N VAL A 18 -3.69 6.17 -46.71
CA VAL A 18 -2.65 7.19 -46.98
C VAL A 18 -2.96 8.48 -46.22
N ARG A 19 -4.22 8.93 -46.20
CA ARG A 19 -4.63 10.14 -45.49
C ARG A 19 -4.55 9.97 -43.97
N THR A 20 -4.99 8.84 -43.42
CA THR A 20 -4.82 8.51 -42.00
C THR A 20 -3.35 8.40 -41.64
N GLY A 21 -2.52 7.78 -42.49
CA GLY A 21 -1.07 7.72 -42.31
C GLY A 21 -0.40 9.10 -42.34
N ALA A 22 -0.85 10.00 -43.21
CA ALA A 22 -0.38 11.38 -43.25
C ALA A 22 -0.78 12.14 -41.97
N ILE A 23 -2.01 12.01 -41.50
CA ILE A 23 -2.48 12.62 -40.25
C ILE A 23 -1.72 12.07 -39.04
N LEU A 24 -1.49 10.75 -38.97
CA LEU A 24 -0.70 10.13 -37.91
C LEU A 24 0.75 10.61 -37.92
N ARG A 25 1.32 10.81 -39.11
CA ARG A 25 2.68 11.33 -39.28
C ARG A 25 2.77 12.80 -38.90
N THR A 26 1.82 13.65 -39.31
CA THR A 26 1.75 15.04 -38.86
C THR A 26 1.55 15.13 -37.34
N LEU A 27 0.69 14.29 -36.75
CA LEU A 27 0.51 14.20 -35.31
C LEU A 27 1.83 13.79 -34.62
N ARG A 28 2.51 12.77 -35.15
CA ARG A 28 3.81 12.30 -34.63
C ARG A 28 4.88 13.36 -34.76
N ASP A 29 4.97 14.03 -35.89
CA ASP A 29 5.98 15.05 -36.18
C ASP A 29 5.72 16.31 -35.34
N SER A 30 4.45 16.66 -35.09
CA SER A 30 4.06 17.68 -34.09
C SER A 30 4.45 17.24 -32.68
N LEU A 31 4.11 16.02 -32.25
CA LEU A 31 4.52 15.49 -30.94
C LEU A 31 6.05 15.47 -30.75
N GLN A 32 6.81 15.19 -31.82
CA GLN A 32 8.27 15.26 -31.84
C GLN A 32 8.81 16.69 -31.82
N GLN A 33 8.22 17.62 -32.59
CA GLN A 33 8.63 19.04 -32.59
C GLN A 33 8.35 19.73 -31.27
N LEU A 34 7.32 19.29 -30.55
CA LEU A 34 6.93 19.83 -29.25
C LEU A 34 7.62 19.16 -28.05
N GLY A 35 8.47 18.13 -28.28
CA GLY A 35 9.22 17.45 -27.21
C GLY A 35 8.38 16.57 -26.27
N LEU A 36 7.09 16.36 -26.58
CA LEU A 36 6.18 15.53 -25.79
C LEU A 36 6.44 14.02 -25.95
N ASP A 37 7.15 13.61 -27.00
CA ASP A 37 7.46 12.20 -27.23
C ASP A 37 8.29 11.60 -26.09
N LYS A 38 9.28 12.35 -25.59
CA LYS A 38 10.13 11.95 -24.47
C LYS A 38 9.37 11.91 -23.15
N THR A 39 8.59 12.94 -22.83
CA THR A 39 7.85 13.02 -21.56
C THR A 39 6.79 11.94 -21.46
N ILE A 40 6.02 11.71 -22.52
CA ILE A 40 5.01 10.65 -22.55
C ILE A 40 5.66 9.26 -22.53
N ALA A 41 6.79 9.07 -23.22
CA ALA A 41 7.53 7.82 -23.19
C ALA A 41 8.13 7.53 -21.81
N GLU A 42 8.63 8.54 -21.09
CA GLU A 42 9.12 8.40 -19.71
C GLU A 42 8.00 8.01 -18.74
N VAL A 43 6.85 8.71 -18.78
CA VAL A 43 5.67 8.35 -17.97
C VAL A 43 5.18 6.94 -18.29
N ALA A 44 5.04 6.61 -19.57
CA ALA A 44 4.60 5.28 -19.98
C ALA A 44 5.59 4.19 -19.55
N GLY A 45 6.88 4.51 -19.47
CA GLY A 45 7.94 3.63 -18.97
C GLY A 45 7.92 3.40 -17.46
N SER A 46 7.45 4.36 -16.67
CA SER A 46 7.44 4.26 -15.20
C SER A 46 6.23 3.49 -14.65
N ILE A 47 5.08 3.51 -15.34
CA ILE A 47 3.84 2.83 -14.91
C ILE A 47 4.01 1.31 -14.68
N PRO A 48 4.69 0.54 -15.56
CA PRO A 48 4.93 -0.88 -15.33
C PRO A 48 5.74 -1.17 -14.06
N ASP A 49 6.83 -0.43 -13.82
CA ASP A 49 7.67 -0.56 -12.61
C ASP A 49 6.87 -0.25 -11.34
N ALA A 50 6.06 0.81 -11.40
CA ALA A 50 5.17 1.24 -10.34
C ALA A 50 4.15 0.14 -9.98
N ARG A 51 3.53 -0.49 -11.00
CA ARG A 51 2.61 -1.61 -10.82
C ARG A 51 3.30 -2.84 -10.21
N ASP A 52 4.51 -3.18 -10.66
CA ASP A 52 5.24 -4.34 -10.16
C ASP A 52 5.63 -4.16 -8.69
N ARG A 53 6.02 -2.94 -8.30
CA ARG A 53 6.28 -2.55 -6.90
C ARG A 53 5.04 -2.67 -6.02
N LEU A 54 3.88 -2.18 -6.48
CA LEU A 54 2.62 -2.36 -5.75
C LEU A 54 2.21 -3.84 -5.66
N GLY A 55 2.44 -4.62 -6.72
CA GLY A 55 2.24 -6.06 -6.70
C GLY A 55 3.13 -6.76 -5.66
N TYR A 56 4.37 -6.28 -5.50
CA TYR A 56 5.28 -6.76 -4.45
C TYR A 56 4.80 -6.39 -3.04
N VAL A 57 4.31 -5.16 -2.85
CA VAL A 57 3.67 -4.71 -1.59
C VAL A 57 2.52 -5.64 -1.20
N VAL A 58 1.61 -5.97 -2.14
CA VAL A 58 0.47 -6.86 -1.87
C VAL A 58 0.94 -8.27 -1.46
N LYS A 59 2.00 -8.79 -2.08
CA LYS A 59 2.58 -10.09 -1.68
C LYS A 59 3.17 -10.04 -0.27
N LEU A 60 3.88 -8.95 0.04
CA LEU A 60 4.55 -8.76 1.32
C LEU A 60 3.53 -8.63 2.47
N THR A 61 2.47 -7.86 2.26
CA THR A 61 1.39 -7.69 3.26
C THR A 61 0.62 -8.97 3.49
N ARG A 62 0.34 -9.75 2.43
CA ARG A 62 -0.27 -11.08 2.58
C ARG A 62 0.63 -12.03 3.38
N GLY A 63 1.93 -12.10 3.05
CA GLY A 63 2.86 -12.96 3.77
C GLY A 63 3.01 -12.58 5.25
N ALA A 64 3.00 -11.28 5.57
CA ALA A 64 2.99 -10.81 6.95
C ALA A 64 1.70 -11.21 7.69
N ALA A 65 0.53 -11.03 7.05
CA ALA A 65 -0.76 -11.43 7.63
C ALA A 65 -0.84 -12.94 7.88
N ASP A 66 -0.41 -13.75 6.92
CA ASP A 66 -0.35 -15.21 7.05
C ASP A 66 0.58 -15.63 8.20
N GLY A 67 1.74 -14.97 8.34
CA GLY A 67 2.68 -15.22 9.43
C GLY A 67 2.11 -14.90 10.81
N VAL A 68 1.37 -13.78 10.93
CA VAL A 68 0.69 -13.42 12.18
C VAL A 68 -0.40 -14.43 12.51
N LEU A 69 -1.25 -14.78 11.53
CA LEU A 69 -2.34 -15.74 11.73
C LEU A 69 -1.81 -17.10 12.18
N ASN A 70 -0.78 -17.61 11.51
CA ASN A 70 -0.16 -18.88 11.89
C ASN A 70 0.41 -18.85 13.32
N SER A 71 1.06 -17.75 13.70
CA SER A 71 1.61 -17.59 15.06
C SER A 71 0.51 -17.59 16.12
N VAL A 72 -0.63 -16.95 15.82
CA VAL A 72 -1.82 -16.96 16.69
C VAL A 72 -2.43 -18.36 16.77
N GLU A 73 -2.59 -19.05 15.65
CA GLU A 73 -3.10 -20.43 15.59
C GLU A 73 -2.25 -21.41 16.40
N MET A 74 -0.93 -21.19 16.47
CA MET A 74 -0.04 -22.00 17.30
C MET A 74 -0.11 -21.64 18.80
N ALA A 75 -0.21 -20.35 19.14
CA ALA A 75 -0.20 -19.90 20.53
C ALA A 75 -1.53 -20.13 21.27
N GLN A 76 -2.66 -19.94 20.57
CA GLN A 76 -3.99 -20.02 21.17
C GLN A 76 -4.29 -21.36 21.87
N PRO A 77 -4.10 -22.55 21.25
CA PRO A 77 -4.47 -23.81 21.89
C PRO A 77 -3.66 -24.08 23.16
N VAL A 78 -2.39 -23.71 23.17
CA VAL A 78 -1.52 -23.91 24.34
C VAL A 78 -1.95 -23.01 25.49
N GLN A 79 -2.35 -21.78 25.21
CA GLN A 79 -2.89 -20.85 26.20
C GLN A 79 -4.26 -21.30 26.74
N THR A 80 -5.14 -21.80 25.88
CA THR A 80 -6.43 -22.37 26.30
C THR A 80 -6.22 -23.57 27.22
N GLN A 81 -5.35 -24.50 26.84
CA GLN A 81 -5.04 -25.68 27.66
C GLN A 81 -4.46 -25.29 29.03
N LEU A 82 -3.54 -24.33 29.06
CA LEU A 82 -2.95 -23.83 30.30
C LEU A 82 -4.01 -23.25 31.25
N ALA A 83 -4.95 -22.47 30.72
CA ALA A 83 -6.04 -21.86 31.48
C ALA A 83 -7.03 -22.91 32.00
N GLU A 84 -7.43 -23.88 31.18
CA GLU A 84 -8.32 -24.97 31.59
C GLU A 84 -7.72 -25.82 32.71
N ASP A 85 -6.43 -26.14 32.62
CA ASP A 85 -5.75 -26.94 33.65
C ASP A 85 -5.62 -26.17 34.97
N ALA A 86 -5.38 -24.86 34.90
CA ALA A 86 -5.39 -23.98 36.06
C ALA A 86 -6.77 -23.94 36.75
N GLU A 87 -7.85 -23.83 35.96
CA GLU A 87 -9.23 -23.81 36.48
C GLU A 87 -9.59 -25.15 37.12
N LYS A 88 -9.27 -26.28 36.46
CA LYS A 88 -9.48 -27.64 37.00
C LYS A 88 -8.75 -27.82 38.34
N LEU A 89 -7.49 -27.40 38.44
CA LEU A 89 -6.72 -27.48 39.69
C LEU A 89 -7.33 -26.58 40.78
N THR A 90 -7.74 -25.36 40.44
CA THR A 90 -8.37 -24.43 41.37
C THR A 90 -9.67 -25.00 41.94
N LEU A 91 -10.53 -25.60 41.11
CA LEU A 91 -11.75 -26.26 41.55
C LEU A 91 -11.46 -27.42 42.53
N ARG A 92 -10.43 -28.22 42.25
CA ARG A 92 -10.02 -29.32 43.13
C ARG A 92 -9.49 -28.82 44.47
N TRP A 93 -8.69 -27.76 44.48
CA TRP A 93 -8.21 -27.11 45.71
C TRP A 93 -9.35 -26.53 46.55
N ASN A 94 -10.32 -25.88 45.91
CA ASN A 94 -11.50 -25.36 46.60
C ASN A 94 -12.36 -26.48 47.22
N ALA A 95 -12.57 -27.58 46.49
CA ALA A 95 -13.30 -28.73 46.99
C ALA A 95 -12.60 -29.39 48.19
N TRP A 96 -11.27 -29.51 48.13
CA TRP A 96 -10.44 -30.03 49.23
C TRP A 96 -10.49 -29.13 50.47
N ALA A 97 -10.52 -27.81 50.31
CA ALA A 97 -10.61 -26.88 51.43
C ALA A 97 -11.94 -26.97 52.19
N VAL A 98 -13.04 -27.34 51.52
CA VAL A 98 -14.38 -27.45 52.10
C VAL A 98 -14.65 -28.82 52.71
N SER A 99 -14.07 -29.88 52.15
CA SER A 99 -14.24 -31.25 52.63
C SER A 99 -12.88 -31.86 52.91
N ALA A 100 -12.57 -32.09 54.18
CA ALA A 100 -11.33 -32.74 54.59
C ALA A 100 -11.23 -34.12 53.92
N GLN A 101 -10.43 -34.21 52.86
CA GLN A 101 -10.16 -35.45 52.14
C GLN A 101 -8.95 -36.18 52.74
N ASP A 102 -8.84 -37.45 52.38
CA ASP A 102 -7.79 -38.38 52.79
C ASP A 102 -6.38 -37.91 52.37
N ASP A 103 -5.34 -38.34 53.10
CA ASP A 103 -3.94 -37.94 52.88
C ASP A 103 -3.38 -38.40 51.51
N ASN A 104 -4.04 -39.35 50.84
CA ASN A 104 -3.65 -39.78 49.50
C ASN A 104 -4.11 -38.78 48.42
N SER A 105 -5.32 -38.21 48.56
CA SER A 105 -5.88 -37.23 47.61
C SER A 105 -5.13 -35.90 47.63
N SER A 106 -4.59 -35.51 48.79
CA SER A 106 -3.78 -34.29 48.94
C SER A 106 -2.45 -34.42 48.18
N ARG A 107 -1.79 -35.59 48.25
CA ARG A 107 -0.54 -35.87 47.52
C ARG A 107 -0.75 -35.91 46.02
N GLU A 108 -1.83 -36.50 45.55
CA GLU A 108 -2.19 -36.49 44.12
C GLU A 108 -2.46 -35.08 43.61
N LEU A 109 -3.18 -34.25 44.37
CA LEU A 109 -3.44 -32.86 44.01
C LEU A 109 -2.15 -32.00 44.00
N ALA A 110 -1.27 -32.20 44.99
CA ALA A 110 0.03 -31.55 45.05
C ALA A 110 0.92 -31.95 43.87
N ALA A 111 0.98 -33.24 43.51
CA ALA A 111 1.74 -33.73 42.37
C ALA A 111 1.19 -33.19 41.03
N ALA A 112 -0.13 -33.14 40.87
CA ALA A 112 -0.77 -32.55 39.68
C ALA A 112 -0.48 -31.05 39.57
N THR A 113 -0.52 -30.33 40.69
CA THR A 113 -0.18 -28.90 40.75
C THR A 113 1.30 -28.67 40.41
N GLN A 114 2.21 -29.49 40.94
CA GLN A 114 3.63 -29.39 40.65
C GLN A 114 3.94 -29.67 39.18
N THR A 115 3.25 -30.64 38.56
CA THR A 115 3.37 -30.95 37.13
C THR A 115 2.88 -29.78 36.28
N TRP A 116 1.73 -29.19 36.63
CA TRP A 116 1.23 -28.01 35.93
C TRP A 116 2.18 -26.81 36.08
N LEU A 117 2.71 -26.54 37.29
CA LEU A 117 3.73 -25.52 37.53
C LEU A 117 4.99 -25.74 36.68
N ALA A 118 5.43 -26.98 36.53
CA ALA A 118 6.61 -27.33 35.73
C ALA A 118 6.40 -27.09 34.23
N ASN A 119 5.15 -27.11 33.74
CA ASN A 119 4.82 -26.87 32.33
C ASN A 119 4.70 -25.37 31.98
N ILE A 120 4.52 -24.48 32.97
CA ILE A 120 4.35 -23.03 32.75
C ILE A 120 5.53 -22.41 31.96
N PRO A 121 6.82 -22.68 32.29
CA PRO A 121 7.94 -22.10 31.57
C PRO A 121 7.94 -22.46 30.08
N ASP A 122 7.60 -23.71 29.75
CA ASP A 122 7.58 -24.19 28.36
C ASP A 122 6.48 -23.47 27.56
N VAL A 123 5.25 -23.45 28.09
CA VAL A 123 4.12 -22.74 27.44
C VAL A 123 4.41 -21.24 27.29
N THR A 124 5.01 -20.63 28.31
CA THR A 124 5.38 -19.21 28.28
C THR A 124 6.46 -18.95 27.24
N ASN A 125 7.45 -19.84 27.13
CA ASN A 125 8.52 -19.74 26.16
C ASN A 125 7.99 -19.91 24.71
N ASP A 126 7.11 -20.87 24.50
CA ASP A 126 6.47 -21.10 23.20
C ASP A 126 5.64 -19.88 22.79
N THR A 127 4.83 -19.35 23.70
CA THR A 127 4.05 -18.13 23.44
C THR A 127 4.94 -16.94 23.13
N ARG A 128 6.04 -16.78 23.88
CA ARG A 128 7.04 -15.72 23.63
C ARG A 128 7.67 -15.87 22.25
N GLN A 129 7.94 -17.10 21.80
CA GLN A 129 8.46 -17.35 20.46
C GLN A 129 7.46 -16.96 19.37
N GLN A 130 6.17 -17.26 19.56
CA GLN A 130 5.13 -16.83 18.63
C GLN A 130 4.96 -15.31 18.60
N LEU A 131 5.02 -14.63 19.75
CA LEU A 131 5.00 -13.16 19.81
C LEU A 131 6.21 -12.54 19.09
N HIS A 132 7.39 -13.16 19.20
CA HIS A 132 8.57 -12.75 18.42
C HIS A 132 8.36 -12.96 16.91
N ALA A 133 7.76 -14.07 16.50
CA ALA A 133 7.44 -14.31 15.09
C ALA A 133 6.46 -13.26 14.54
N ILE A 134 5.43 -12.89 15.31
CA ILE A 134 4.51 -11.78 15.00
C ILE A 134 5.27 -10.46 14.85
N MET A 135 6.17 -10.15 15.79
CA MET A 135 6.99 -8.94 15.73
C MET A 135 7.91 -8.90 14.51
N MET A 136 8.51 -10.04 14.14
CA MET A 136 9.32 -10.14 12.92
C MET A 136 8.48 -9.97 11.66
N ALA A 137 7.24 -10.47 11.64
CA ALA A 137 6.30 -10.23 10.56
C ALA A 137 5.93 -8.73 10.42
N GLN A 138 6.04 -7.92 11.48
CA GLN A 138 5.86 -6.47 11.40
C GLN A 138 7.03 -5.74 10.70
N GLY A 139 8.21 -6.35 10.60
CA GLY A 139 9.34 -5.80 9.85
C GLY A 139 9.02 -5.55 8.37
N PHE A 140 8.00 -6.22 7.82
CA PHE A 140 7.50 -5.97 6.48
C PHE A 140 6.80 -4.61 6.32
N GLN A 141 6.26 -4.01 7.39
CA GLN A 141 5.58 -2.72 7.32
C GLN A 141 6.52 -1.58 6.88
N ASP A 142 7.78 -1.58 7.33
CA ASP A 142 8.76 -0.55 6.95
C ASP A 142 9.08 -0.62 5.45
N LEU A 143 9.36 -1.81 4.94
CA LEU A 143 9.62 -2.01 3.51
C LEU A 143 8.40 -1.67 2.65
N THR A 144 7.20 -2.04 3.13
CA THR A 144 5.94 -1.72 2.45
C THR A 144 5.71 -0.21 2.41
N GLY A 145 5.96 0.49 3.51
CA GLY A 145 5.85 1.94 3.63
C GLY A 145 6.79 2.67 2.67
N GLN A 146 8.05 2.25 2.59
CA GLN A 146 9.03 2.82 1.66
C GLN A 146 8.62 2.64 0.19
N ILE A 147 8.06 1.48 -0.16
CA ILE A 147 7.60 1.22 -1.53
C ILE A 147 6.37 2.05 -1.87
N VAL A 148 5.40 2.16 -0.95
CA VAL A 148 4.23 3.03 -1.12
C VAL A 148 4.67 4.49 -1.26
N GLN A 149 5.59 4.97 -0.43
CA GLN A 149 6.08 6.34 -0.52
C GLN A 149 6.77 6.62 -1.86
N ARG A 150 7.54 5.66 -2.37
CA ARG A 150 8.16 5.76 -3.70
C ARG A 150 7.12 5.74 -4.82
N MET A 151 6.05 4.97 -4.67
CA MET A 151 4.91 4.95 -5.59
C MET A 151 4.19 6.30 -5.63
N VAL A 152 3.95 6.90 -4.46
CA VAL A 152 3.34 8.23 -4.35
C VAL A 152 4.20 9.28 -5.06
N SER A 153 5.54 9.20 -4.92
CA SER A 153 6.45 10.09 -5.67
C SER A 153 6.28 9.92 -7.18
N VAL A 154 6.27 8.69 -7.69
CA VAL A 154 6.09 8.42 -9.14
C VAL A 154 4.73 8.96 -9.63
N LEU A 155 3.66 8.78 -8.84
CA LEU A 155 2.34 9.33 -9.18
C LEU A 155 2.35 10.86 -9.25
N ASN A 156 3.00 11.52 -8.29
CA ASN A 156 3.13 12.98 -8.28
C ASN A 156 3.95 13.48 -9.49
N ASP A 157 5.03 12.78 -9.86
CA ASP A 157 5.84 13.13 -11.03
C ASP A 157 5.03 13.02 -12.33
N VAL A 158 4.26 11.93 -12.46
CA VAL A 158 3.35 11.72 -13.60
C VAL A 158 2.26 12.78 -13.64
N GLU A 159 1.67 13.13 -12.50
CA GLU A 159 0.65 14.19 -12.40
C GLU A 159 1.21 15.55 -12.82
N GLN A 160 2.39 15.94 -12.32
CA GLN A 160 3.03 17.21 -12.70
C GLN A 160 3.35 17.27 -14.21
N GLN A 161 3.88 16.18 -14.77
CA GLN A 161 4.17 16.11 -16.20
C GLN A 161 2.90 16.19 -17.06
N LEU A 162 1.81 15.54 -16.65
CA LEU A 162 0.51 15.65 -17.32
C LEU A 162 -0.09 17.05 -17.22
N ILE A 163 0.00 17.70 -16.05
CA ILE A 163 -0.45 19.10 -15.87
C ILE A 163 0.37 20.04 -16.75
N GLN A 164 1.69 19.85 -16.85
CA GLN A 164 2.55 20.66 -17.70
C GLN A 164 2.20 20.48 -19.18
N VAL A 165 2.03 19.23 -19.62
CA VAL A 165 1.55 18.92 -20.98
C VAL A 165 0.20 19.59 -21.27
N LEU A 166 -0.76 19.55 -20.33
CA LEU A 166 -2.06 20.18 -20.48
C LEU A 166 -1.97 21.72 -20.51
N ARG A 167 -1.09 22.32 -19.72
CA ARG A 167 -0.84 23.76 -19.71
C ARG A 167 -0.23 24.23 -21.03
N ASP A 168 0.76 23.49 -21.53
CA ASP A 168 1.45 23.77 -22.79
C ASP A 168 0.54 23.54 -24.01
N ASN A 169 -0.48 22.68 -23.89
CA ASN A 169 -1.46 22.38 -24.95
C ASN A 169 -2.81 23.12 -24.82
N SER A 170 -3.01 23.97 -23.81
CA SER A 170 -4.26 24.75 -23.69
C SER A 170 -4.27 25.90 -24.70
N PRO A 171 -5.21 25.95 -25.66
CA PRO A 171 -5.31 27.05 -26.60
C PRO A 171 -5.90 28.27 -25.86
N GLY A 172 -5.05 29.09 -25.25
CA GLY A 172 -5.54 30.19 -24.42
C GLY A 172 -4.57 31.29 -24.00
N HIS A 173 -3.26 31.19 -24.30
CA HIS A 173 -2.34 32.31 -24.05
C HIS A 173 -1.47 32.61 -25.28
N ALA A 174 -2.15 32.91 -26.40
CA ALA A 174 -1.60 33.87 -27.33
C ALA A 174 -1.43 35.19 -26.57
N SER A 175 -0.18 35.58 -26.37
CA SER A 175 0.22 36.90 -25.91
C SER A 175 -0.33 37.97 -26.86
N THR A 176 -1.54 38.46 -26.60
CA THR A 176 -1.94 39.78 -27.09
C THR A 176 -1.29 40.79 -26.17
N GLY A 177 -0.09 41.23 -26.56
CA GLY A 177 0.45 42.48 -26.06
C GLY A 177 -0.50 43.61 -26.45
N ASN A 178 -1.30 44.07 -25.50
CA ASN A 178 -1.88 45.40 -25.55
C ASN A 178 -2.01 45.92 -24.11
N SER A 179 -1.23 46.97 -23.85
CA SER A 179 -1.24 47.80 -22.65
C SER A 179 -2.64 48.24 -22.25
N SER A 180 -3.07 47.97 -21.02
CA SER A 180 -3.65 48.94 -20.07
C SER A 180 -4.28 48.25 -18.85
N SER A 181 -3.82 48.67 -17.67
CA SER A 181 -4.55 48.80 -16.40
C SER A 181 -5.56 47.70 -16.01
N ALA A 182 -5.25 46.90 -15.00
CA ALA A 182 -6.04 46.81 -13.77
C ALA A 182 -5.46 45.77 -12.78
N THR A 183 -5.16 46.29 -11.60
CA THR A 183 -5.03 45.73 -10.25
C THR A 183 -5.67 44.36 -9.95
N SER A 184 -4.87 43.52 -9.27
CA SER A 184 -5.22 42.52 -8.21
C SER A 184 -5.69 41.10 -8.59
N PRO A 185 -5.44 40.09 -7.71
CA PRO A 185 -4.28 39.85 -6.86
C PRO A 185 -3.63 38.47 -7.14
N THR A 186 -2.36 38.36 -6.76
CA THR A 186 -1.56 37.14 -6.79
C THR A 186 -2.23 36.03 -5.97
N VAL A 187 -2.69 34.96 -6.63
CA VAL A 187 -2.92 33.68 -5.95
C VAL A 187 -1.53 33.15 -5.65
N THR A 188 -1.13 33.28 -4.40
CA THR A 188 0.07 32.68 -3.84
C THR A 188 -0.09 31.16 -3.91
N ASP A 189 0.46 30.58 -4.98
CA ASP A 189 0.81 29.17 -5.04
C ASP A 189 2.02 28.96 -4.12
N LYS A 190 1.73 28.93 -2.82
CA LYS A 190 2.72 28.64 -1.77
C LYS A 190 2.59 27.15 -1.49
N ALA A 191 3.49 26.39 -2.11
CA ALA A 191 3.82 25.04 -1.68
C ALA A 191 3.98 25.05 -0.15
N SER A 192 3.10 24.33 0.54
CA SER A 192 3.09 24.18 1.99
C SER A 192 4.35 23.45 2.43
N SER A 193 5.43 24.22 2.62
CA SER A 193 6.66 23.73 3.22
C SER A 193 6.45 23.63 4.74
N GLN A 194 6.99 22.57 5.33
CA GLN A 194 6.92 22.18 6.75
C GLN A 194 7.16 23.34 7.75
N ASN A 195 7.84 24.41 7.33
CA ASN A 195 8.11 25.60 8.16
C ASN A 195 6.85 26.46 8.42
N ASP A 196 5.86 26.48 7.52
CA ASP A 196 4.63 27.26 7.73
C ASP A 196 3.74 26.63 8.84
N VAL A 197 3.97 25.36 9.21
CA VAL A 197 3.26 24.68 10.30
C VAL A 197 3.83 25.11 11.67
N ASP A 198 5.15 25.24 11.78
CA ASP A 198 5.81 25.70 13.02
C ASP A 198 5.50 27.17 13.32
N ASP A 199 5.39 28.01 12.29
CA ASP A 199 4.97 29.41 12.44
C ASP A 199 3.52 29.55 12.90
N LEU A 200 2.63 28.65 12.43
CA LEU A 200 1.24 28.59 12.90
C LEU A 200 1.16 28.13 14.37
N LEU A 201 1.99 27.17 14.78
CA LEU A 201 2.07 26.71 16.18
C LEU A 201 2.62 27.80 17.11
N ALA A 202 3.62 28.56 16.67
CA ALA A 202 4.16 29.70 17.42
C ALA A 202 3.13 30.85 17.55
N SER A 203 2.27 31.05 16.54
CA SER A 203 1.22 32.08 16.55
C SER A 203 0.04 31.75 17.49
N LEU A 204 -0.17 30.47 17.83
CA LEU A 204 -1.23 30.03 18.74
C LEU A 204 -0.82 30.07 20.23
N GLY A 205 0.41 30.48 20.54
CA GLY A 205 0.81 30.84 21.90
C GLY A 205 0.75 29.70 22.91
N LEU A 206 1.21 28.51 22.52
CA LEU A 206 1.69 27.48 23.46
C LEU A 206 3.21 27.53 23.56
#